data_AF-A0A7C7L2C5-F1
#
_entry.id   AF-A0A7C7L2C5-F1
#
_cell.length_a   1.000
_cell.length_b   1.000
_cell.length_c   1.000
_cell.angle_alpha   90.00
_cell.angle_beta   90.00
_cell.angle_gamma   90.00
#
_symmetry.space_group_name_H-M   'P 1'
#
loop_
_entity.id
_entity.type
_entity.pdbx_description
1 polymer ?
#
loop_
_entity_poly.entity_id
_entity_poly.type
_entity_poly.pdbx_seq_one_letter_code
_entity_poly.pdbx_strand_id
1 'polypeptide(L)'
;MNPQQPAVDPKRIFIAMVLIAFLLLGFEMFYSFFFRTSPSQEPKRESITKDEGAAPLPKLMLGTTREKKKEGEVAVFEFGGFELHISTVGGRLVKFIDRTFGFDLITEAERELGVFPLEIYTGDPGIDQAINFGRYEVRKEGNSVIMELKEGKVKVVKRLEFKGSHFLFSVEGLKEKRFYILVGTHPFEKSFYTHEGPVISVKGDILRIDTDEVKGRESYEEHIDFAG
;
A
#
# COMPACT_ATOMS: atom_id res chain seq x y z
N MET A 1 -31.29 -16.12 -60.98
CA MET A 1 -30.17 -15.24 -61.37
C MET A 1 -29.39 -14.90 -60.12
N ASN A 2 -28.18 -15.44 -59.94
CA ASN A 2 -27.34 -15.13 -58.79
C ASN A 2 -26.63 -13.79 -59.04
N PRO A 3 -26.68 -12.82 -58.12
CA PRO A 3 -25.90 -11.60 -58.26
C PRO A 3 -24.42 -11.92 -58.06
N GLN A 4 -23.61 -11.66 -59.10
CA GLN A 4 -22.16 -11.70 -59.01
C GLN A 4 -21.70 -10.63 -58.01
N GLN A 5 -20.99 -11.06 -56.97
CA GLN A 5 -20.31 -10.14 -56.04
C GLN A 5 -19.29 -9.30 -56.83
N PRO A 6 -19.16 -7.99 -56.55
CA PRO A 6 -18.18 -7.15 -57.22
C PRO A 6 -16.78 -7.67 -56.90
N ALA A 7 -16.02 -8.01 -57.94
CA ALA A 7 -14.63 -8.43 -57.81
C ALA A 7 -13.82 -7.28 -57.17
N VAL A 8 -13.26 -7.52 -55.99
CA VAL A 8 -12.47 -6.54 -55.26
C VAL A 8 -11.17 -6.29 -56.03
N ASP A 9 -10.93 -5.05 -56.44
CA ASP A 9 -9.77 -4.65 -57.21
C ASP A 9 -8.46 -4.91 -56.40
N PRO A 10 -7.57 -5.79 -56.88
CA PRO A 10 -6.33 -6.13 -56.19
C PRO A 10 -5.45 -4.93 -55.86
N LYS A 11 -5.51 -3.87 -56.68
CA LYS A 11 -4.74 -2.63 -56.44
C LYS A 11 -5.24 -1.89 -55.21
N ARG A 12 -6.56 -1.90 -54.96
CA ARG A 12 -7.16 -1.27 -53.78
C ARG A 12 -6.83 -2.03 -52.51
N ILE A 13 -6.77 -3.36 -52.58
CA ILE A 13 -6.33 -4.21 -51.45
C ILE A 13 -4.85 -3.92 -51.14
N PHE A 14 -4.00 -3.83 -52.16
CA PHE A 14 -2.58 -3.52 -51.98
C PHE A 14 -2.38 -2.14 -51.32
N ILE A 15 -3.10 -1.11 -51.77
CA ILE A 15 -3.04 0.24 -51.17
C ILE A 15 -3.51 0.20 -49.71
N ALA A 16 -4.59 -0.52 -49.40
CA ALA A 16 -5.08 -0.66 -48.03
C ALA A 16 -4.06 -1.37 -47.12
N MET A 17 -3.40 -2.43 -47.59
CA MET A 17 -2.36 -3.13 -46.84
C MET A 17 -1.15 -2.24 -46.57
N VAL A 18 -0.71 -1.46 -47.56
CA VAL A 18 0.40 -0.52 -47.38
C VAL A 18 0.04 0.56 -46.36
N LEU A 19 -1.18 1.12 -46.42
CA LEU A 19 -1.65 2.09 -45.44
C LEU A 19 -1.70 1.53 -44.02
N ILE A 20 -2.18 0.30 -43.84
CA ILE A 20 -2.21 -0.38 -42.54
C ILE A 20 -0.78 -0.60 -42.03
N ALA A 21 0.15 -1.03 -42.88
CA ALA A 21 1.55 -1.23 -42.49
C ALA A 21 2.22 0.08 -42.03
N PHE A 22 1.96 1.20 -42.73
CA PHE A 22 2.44 2.52 -42.30
C PHE A 22 1.80 2.99 -40.98
N LEU A 23 0.52 2.69 -40.76
CA LEU A 23 -0.17 2.99 -39.51
C LEU A 23 0.41 2.20 -38.33
N LEU A 24 0.71 0.92 -38.53
CA LEU A 24 1.34 0.07 -37.51
C LEU A 24 2.76 0.52 -37.17
N LEU A 25 3.57 0.86 -38.18
CA LEU A 25 4.91 1.42 -37.98
C LEU A 25 4.86 2.78 -37.27
N GLY A 26 3.92 3.65 -37.66
CA GLY A 26 3.69 4.93 -37.00
C GLY A 26 3.26 4.77 -35.54
N PHE A 27 2.41 3.78 -35.26
CA PHE A 27 1.99 3.43 -33.91
C PHE A 27 3.16 2.90 -33.07
N GLU A 28 4.01 2.03 -33.61
CA GLU A 28 5.23 1.55 -32.92
C GLU A 28 6.20 2.69 -32.60
N MET A 29 6.42 3.61 -33.54
CA MET A 29 7.26 4.79 -33.31
C MET A 29 6.65 5.74 -32.28
N PHE A 30 5.33 5.98 -32.34
CA PHE A 30 4.63 6.78 -31.35
C PHE A 30 4.71 6.15 -29.96
N TYR A 31 4.46 4.84 -29.86
CA TYR A 31 4.53 4.10 -28.61
C TYR A 31 5.93 4.09 -28.02
N SER A 32 6.96 3.80 -28.81
CA SER A 32 8.35 3.85 -28.33
C SER A 32 8.83 5.26 -27.96
N PHE A 33 8.28 6.32 -28.57
CA PHE A 33 8.66 7.70 -28.24
C PHE A 33 7.96 8.24 -26.99
N PHE A 34 6.66 7.97 -26.83
CA PHE A 34 5.86 8.48 -25.70
C PHE A 34 5.75 7.51 -24.52
N PHE A 35 5.82 6.20 -24.76
CA PHE A 35 5.80 5.12 -23.75
C PHE A 35 7.16 4.41 -23.70
N ARG A 36 8.23 5.19 -23.82
CA ARG A 36 9.62 4.75 -23.71
C ARG A 36 9.81 4.12 -22.33
N THR A 37 9.66 2.79 -22.26
CA THR A 37 10.22 1.98 -21.19
C THR A 37 11.71 2.23 -21.27
N SER A 38 12.25 2.97 -20.30
CA SER A 38 13.68 3.02 -20.08
C SER A 38 14.18 1.57 -20.10
N PRO A 39 15.27 1.25 -20.82
CA PRO A 39 15.90 -0.04 -20.63
C PRO A 39 16.18 -0.15 -19.13
N SER A 40 15.63 -1.19 -18.51
CA SER A 40 15.89 -1.55 -17.13
C SER A 40 17.39 -1.41 -16.90
N GLN A 41 17.79 -0.37 -16.16
CA GLN A 41 19.09 -0.37 -15.54
C GLN A 41 18.98 -1.50 -14.53
N GLU A 42 19.58 -2.64 -14.84
CA GLU A 42 19.86 -3.66 -13.84
C GLU A 42 20.43 -2.92 -12.62
N PRO A 43 19.74 -2.92 -11.47
CA PRO A 43 20.34 -2.37 -10.28
C PRO A 43 21.59 -3.20 -10.03
N LYS A 44 22.75 -2.53 -9.98
CA LYS A 44 23.98 -3.12 -9.47
C LYS A 44 23.61 -3.78 -8.15
N ARG A 45 23.63 -5.12 -8.12
CA ARG A 45 23.51 -5.92 -6.91
C ARG A 45 24.68 -5.54 -6.00
N GLU A 46 24.46 -4.55 -5.15
CA GLU A 46 25.20 -4.48 -3.90
C GLU A 46 24.82 -5.73 -3.09
N SER A 47 25.87 -6.38 -2.60
CA SER A 47 25.82 -7.64 -1.90
C SER A 47 24.80 -7.59 -0.77
N ILE A 48 23.86 -8.54 -0.79
CA ILE A 48 23.05 -8.92 0.37
C ILE A 48 24.03 -9.40 1.44
N THR A 49 24.41 -8.51 2.35
CA THR A 49 25.05 -8.89 3.59
C THR A 49 23.99 -9.67 4.37
N LYS A 50 24.17 -10.98 4.46
CA LYS A 50 23.36 -11.84 5.30
C LYS A 50 23.67 -11.45 6.73
N ASP A 51 22.85 -10.57 7.29
CA ASP A 51 23.04 -10.04 8.63
C ASP A 51 22.78 -11.16 9.65
N GLU A 52 23.85 -11.77 10.17
CA GLU A 52 23.81 -12.73 11.27
C GLU A 52 23.51 -12.05 12.63
N GLY A 53 23.23 -10.74 12.64
CA GLY A 53 22.77 -9.98 13.81
C GLY A 53 21.35 -9.42 13.68
N ALA A 54 20.54 -9.88 12.71
CA ALA A 54 19.21 -9.32 12.44
C ALA A 54 18.31 -9.33 13.70
N ALA A 55 17.83 -8.15 14.09
CA ALA A 55 16.85 -7.97 15.15
C ALA A 55 15.65 -8.93 14.97
N PRO A 56 15.07 -9.47 16.06
CA PRO A 56 13.99 -10.43 15.95
C PRO A 56 12.85 -9.86 15.10
N LEU A 57 12.47 -10.63 14.09
CA LEU A 57 11.38 -10.33 13.16
C LEU A 57 10.08 -9.95 13.90
N PRO A 58 9.30 -8.98 13.38
CA PRO A 58 7.97 -8.73 13.90
C PRO A 58 7.12 -9.98 13.71
N LYS A 59 6.60 -10.52 14.81
CA LYS A 59 5.66 -11.64 14.76
C LYS A 59 4.25 -11.06 14.75
N LEU A 60 3.53 -11.25 13.65
CA LEU A 60 2.13 -10.83 13.49
C LEU A 60 1.15 -11.58 14.41
N MET A 61 1.62 -12.38 15.37
CA MET A 61 0.79 -13.12 16.33
C MET A 61 -0.33 -13.94 15.65
N LEU A 62 -0.11 -14.43 14.43
CA LEU A 62 -1.08 -15.25 13.68
C LEU A 62 -1.27 -16.60 14.37
N GLY A 63 -2.49 -17.14 14.32
CA GLY A 63 -2.87 -18.39 14.97
C GLY A 63 -3.00 -18.27 16.49
N THR A 64 -3.25 -17.06 17.02
CA THR A 64 -3.40 -16.82 18.46
C THR A 64 -4.88 -16.60 18.82
N THR A 65 -5.16 -15.76 19.82
CA THR A 65 -6.53 -15.35 20.15
C THR A 65 -6.95 -14.09 19.40
N ARG A 66 -6.08 -13.52 18.56
CA ARG A 66 -6.32 -12.24 17.88
C ARG A 66 -7.52 -12.30 16.94
N GLU A 67 -7.68 -13.40 16.22
CA GLU A 67 -8.74 -13.66 15.24
C GLU A 67 -10.11 -13.74 15.90
N LYS A 68 -10.15 -13.99 17.22
CA LYS A 68 -11.37 -14.08 18.02
C LYS A 68 -11.68 -12.79 18.76
N LYS A 69 -10.76 -11.82 18.80
CA LYS A 69 -10.99 -10.55 19.48
C LYS A 69 -11.84 -9.65 18.59
N LYS A 70 -12.99 -9.25 19.10
CA LYS A 70 -13.84 -8.27 18.43
C LYS A 70 -13.15 -6.92 18.42
N GLU A 71 -13.39 -6.18 17.34
CA GLU A 71 -13.10 -4.76 17.27
C GLU A 71 -13.81 -4.04 18.42
N GLY A 72 -13.14 -3.07 19.03
CA GLY A 72 -13.77 -2.18 20.00
C GLY A 72 -14.80 -1.26 19.35
N GLU A 73 -15.28 -0.28 20.11
CA GLU A 73 -16.05 0.83 19.55
C GLU A 73 -15.26 1.50 18.41
N VAL A 74 -15.95 1.86 17.33
CA VAL A 74 -15.35 2.44 16.13
C VAL A 74 -15.74 3.91 16.03
N ALA A 75 -14.73 4.77 15.94
CA ALA A 75 -14.89 6.20 15.69
C ALA A 75 -14.74 6.47 14.19
N VAL A 76 -15.65 7.26 13.62
CA VAL A 76 -15.68 7.60 12.19
C VAL A 76 -15.23 9.04 12.00
N PHE A 77 -14.31 9.26 11.06
CA PHE A 77 -13.78 10.58 10.74
C PHE A 77 -13.75 10.83 9.24
N GLU A 78 -14.27 11.97 8.83
CA GLU A 78 -14.24 12.41 7.43
C GLU A 78 -13.16 13.48 7.19
N PHE A 79 -12.41 13.31 6.10
CA PHE A 79 -11.38 14.23 5.63
C PHE A 79 -11.35 14.28 4.10
N GLY A 80 -11.75 15.42 3.52
CA GLY A 80 -11.80 15.56 2.07
C GLY A 80 -12.66 14.47 1.41
N GLY A 81 -12.06 13.71 0.51
CA GLY A 81 -12.69 12.57 -0.16
C GLY A 81 -12.64 11.25 0.62
N PHE A 82 -12.12 11.23 1.84
CA PHE A 82 -11.88 10.01 2.60
C PHE A 82 -12.73 9.90 3.86
N GLU A 83 -13.08 8.67 4.22
CA GLU A 83 -13.73 8.31 5.48
C GLU A 83 -12.92 7.22 6.20
N LEU A 84 -12.49 7.53 7.42
CA LEU A 84 -11.67 6.66 8.25
C LEU A 84 -12.51 6.06 9.38
N HIS A 85 -12.43 4.76 9.58
CA HIS A 85 -13.02 4.06 10.71
C HIS A 85 -11.90 3.55 11.61
N ILE A 86 -11.78 4.14 12.80
CA ILE A 86 -10.72 3.83 13.75
C ILE A 86 -11.30 3.07 14.93
N SER A 87 -10.81 1.86 15.18
CA SER A 87 -11.19 1.12 16.39
C SER A 87 -10.49 1.72 17.62
N THR A 88 -11.27 1.94 18.68
CA THR A 88 -10.77 2.32 20.01
C THR A 88 -9.94 1.22 20.65
N VAL A 89 -10.02 -0.02 20.16
CA VAL A 89 -9.11 -1.10 20.57
C VAL A 89 -7.96 -1.16 19.58
N GLY A 90 -6.74 -1.02 20.11
CA GLY A 90 -5.50 -1.04 19.33
C GLY A 90 -5.22 0.21 18.51
N GLY A 91 -6.16 1.17 18.40
CA GLY A 91 -6.00 2.34 17.55
C GLY A 91 -5.70 1.93 16.11
N ARG A 92 -6.58 1.07 15.56
CA ARG A 92 -6.42 0.41 14.25
C ARG A 92 -7.35 1.02 13.22
N LEU A 93 -6.91 1.06 11.97
CA LEU A 93 -7.75 1.48 10.85
C LEU A 93 -8.51 0.28 10.28
N VAL A 94 -9.80 0.16 10.62
CA VAL A 94 -10.64 -1.01 10.29
C VAL A 94 -11.46 -0.82 9.01
N LYS A 95 -11.63 0.44 8.57
CA LYS A 95 -12.07 0.82 7.22
C LYS A 95 -11.40 2.11 6.79
N PHE A 96 -11.10 2.20 5.50
CA PHE A 96 -10.54 3.38 4.89
C PHE A 96 -11.20 3.56 3.53
N ILE A 97 -12.27 4.34 3.50
CA ILE A 97 -13.11 4.48 2.32
C ILE A 97 -12.64 5.69 1.52
N ASP A 98 -12.30 5.47 0.26
CA ASP A 98 -12.24 6.53 -0.75
C ASP A 98 -13.65 6.76 -1.29
N ARG A 99 -14.26 7.90 -0.92
CA ARG A 99 -15.64 8.24 -1.29
C ARG A 99 -15.78 8.66 -2.74
N THR A 100 -14.68 9.00 -3.41
CA THR A 100 -14.67 9.38 -4.81
C THR A 100 -14.89 8.14 -5.69
N PHE A 101 -14.27 7.03 -5.31
CA PHE A 101 -14.38 5.75 -6.02
C PHE A 101 -15.34 4.76 -5.34
N GLY A 102 -15.76 5.03 -4.11
CA GLY A 102 -16.66 4.18 -3.32
C GLY A 102 -16.02 2.86 -2.87
N PHE A 103 -14.69 2.84 -2.75
CA PHE A 103 -13.93 1.62 -2.44
C PHE A 103 -13.34 1.69 -1.04
N ASP A 104 -13.33 0.57 -0.33
CA ASP A 104 -12.66 0.44 0.97
C ASP A 104 -11.26 -0.13 0.74
N LEU A 105 -10.24 0.64 1.13
CA LEU A 105 -8.83 0.29 0.99
C LEU A 105 -8.41 -0.80 1.98
N ILE A 106 -9.26 -1.14 2.97
CA ILE A 106 -9.04 -2.29 3.86
C ILE A 106 -9.64 -3.55 3.25
N THR A 107 -8.77 -4.50 2.93
CA THR A 107 -9.07 -5.74 2.23
C THR A 107 -9.89 -6.72 3.06
N GLU A 108 -10.54 -7.69 2.41
CA GLU A 108 -11.23 -8.78 3.11
C GLU A 108 -10.25 -9.64 3.93
N ALA A 109 -9.07 -9.94 3.37
CA ALA A 109 -8.04 -10.71 4.05
C ALA A 109 -7.58 -10.07 5.37
N GLU A 110 -7.40 -8.74 5.41
CA GLU A 110 -7.08 -8.01 6.65
C GLU A 110 -8.17 -8.17 7.71
N ARG A 111 -9.44 -8.14 7.31
CA ARG A 111 -10.58 -8.32 8.23
C ARG A 111 -10.64 -9.75 8.75
N GLU A 112 -10.51 -10.74 7.88
CA GLU A 112 -10.57 -12.15 8.24
C GLU A 112 -9.44 -12.56 9.19
N LEU A 113 -8.23 -12.06 8.93
CA LEU A 113 -7.06 -12.30 9.78
C LEU A 113 -7.08 -11.42 11.05
N GLY A 114 -7.93 -10.39 11.10
CA GLY A 114 -7.98 -9.41 12.17
C GLY A 114 -6.66 -8.64 12.29
N VAL A 115 -6.01 -8.39 11.16
CA VAL A 115 -4.68 -7.78 11.00
C VAL A 115 -4.88 -6.49 10.22
N PHE A 116 -4.74 -5.34 10.89
CA PHE A 116 -5.12 -4.06 10.32
C PHE A 116 -3.94 -3.09 10.24
N PRO A 117 -3.98 -2.12 9.30
CA PRO A 117 -3.03 -1.03 9.27
C PRO A 117 -2.92 -0.30 10.61
N LEU A 118 -1.75 0.31 10.82
CA LEU A 118 -1.36 1.06 12.01
C LEU A 118 -1.05 0.20 13.24
N GLU A 119 -1.11 -1.13 13.13
CA GLU A 119 -0.55 -2.03 14.14
C GLU A 119 0.98 -1.88 14.22
N ILE A 120 1.51 -1.97 15.45
CA ILE A 120 2.92 -1.72 15.74
C ILE A 120 3.54 -2.96 16.39
N TYR A 121 4.71 -3.36 15.92
CA TYR A 121 5.42 -4.54 16.39
C TYR A 121 6.83 -4.18 16.82
N THR A 122 7.12 -4.34 18.10
CA THR A 122 8.40 -4.03 18.76
C THR A 122 9.28 -5.26 18.93
N GLY A 123 8.73 -6.47 18.71
CA GLY A 123 9.40 -7.74 18.96
C GLY A 123 9.27 -8.24 20.41
N ASP A 124 8.69 -7.43 21.30
CA ASP A 124 8.31 -7.81 22.66
C ASP A 124 6.81 -8.17 22.70
N PRO A 125 6.44 -9.46 22.90
CA PRO A 125 5.05 -9.88 22.85
C PRO A 125 4.13 -9.19 23.86
N GLY A 126 4.63 -8.82 25.04
CA GLY A 126 3.82 -8.16 26.06
C GLY A 126 3.48 -6.72 25.66
N ILE A 127 4.45 -6.02 25.06
CA ILE A 127 4.27 -4.66 24.56
C ILE A 127 3.42 -4.66 23.30
N ASP A 128 3.68 -5.59 22.38
CA ASP A 128 2.90 -5.73 21.14
C ASP A 128 1.44 -6.06 21.46
N GLN A 129 1.19 -6.86 22.50
CA GLN A 129 -0.16 -7.13 22.96
C GLN A 129 -0.84 -5.89 23.57
N ALA A 130 -0.11 -5.13 24.40
CA ALA A 130 -0.64 -3.90 24.99
C ALA A 130 -0.94 -2.83 23.94
N ILE A 131 -0.03 -2.60 22.99
CA ILE A 131 -0.19 -1.57 21.95
C ILE A 131 -1.27 -1.97 20.95
N ASN A 132 -1.30 -3.22 20.50
CA ASN A 132 -2.23 -3.59 19.44
C ASN A 132 -3.62 -3.95 19.97
N PHE A 133 -3.81 -4.25 21.25
CA PHE A 133 -5.12 -4.63 21.80
C PHE A 133 -5.55 -3.82 23.03
N GLY A 134 -4.76 -2.84 23.48
CA GLY A 134 -5.15 -1.91 24.54
C GLY A 134 -6.21 -0.92 24.08
N ARG A 135 -6.83 -0.21 25.03
CA ARG A 135 -7.89 0.77 24.72
C ARG A 135 -7.29 2.16 24.53
N TYR A 136 -7.50 2.72 23.35
CA TYR A 136 -7.08 4.06 22.96
C TYR A 136 -8.21 5.06 23.18
N GLU A 137 -7.83 6.26 23.62
CA GLU A 137 -8.66 7.44 23.48
C GLU A 137 -8.46 7.99 22.05
N VAL A 138 -9.54 8.03 21.27
CA VAL A 138 -9.49 8.46 19.87
C VAL A 138 -10.24 9.77 19.71
N ARG A 139 -9.58 10.78 19.14
CA ARG A 139 -10.15 12.13 18.98
C ARG A 139 -9.66 12.80 17.69
N LYS A 140 -10.45 13.74 17.19
CA LYS A 140 -10.08 14.61 16.07
C LYS A 140 -9.50 15.93 16.60
N GLU A 141 -8.37 16.34 16.05
CA GLU A 141 -7.73 17.63 16.34
C GLU A 141 -7.37 18.30 15.01
N GLY A 142 -8.16 19.29 14.60
CA GLY A 142 -7.98 19.97 13.32
C GLY A 142 -8.03 18.98 12.14
N ASN A 143 -6.91 18.87 11.42
CA ASN A 143 -6.76 17.96 10.28
C ASN A 143 -6.14 16.60 10.65
N SER A 144 -6.17 16.23 11.93
CA SER A 144 -5.57 15.00 12.43
C SER A 144 -6.54 14.14 13.23
N VAL A 145 -6.32 12.84 13.21
CA VAL A 145 -6.87 11.88 14.19
C VAL A 145 -5.77 11.47 15.14
N ILE A 146 -6.01 11.64 16.43
CA ILE A 146 -5.08 11.29 17.52
C ILE A 146 -5.64 10.09 18.26
N MET A 147 -4.81 9.07 18.41
CA MET A 147 -5.11 7.87 19.18
C MET A 147 -4.07 7.77 20.30
N GLU A 148 -4.50 7.88 21.54
CA GLU A 148 -3.62 7.88 22.70
C GLU A 148 -3.89 6.67 23.61
N LEU A 149 -2.85 5.86 23.84
CA LEU A 149 -2.85 4.76 24.81
C LEU A 149 -2.06 5.17 26.03
N LYS A 150 -2.67 5.00 27.21
CA LYS A 150 -2.05 5.15 28.53
C LYS A 150 -2.43 3.94 29.38
N GLU A 151 -1.66 2.87 29.26
CA GLU A 151 -1.95 1.63 29.99
C GLU A 151 -0.70 1.13 30.73
N GLY A 152 -0.75 1.17 32.06
CA GLY A 152 0.38 0.80 32.92
C GLY A 152 1.63 1.63 32.61
N LYS A 153 2.70 0.96 32.15
CA LYS A 153 3.97 1.60 31.74
C LYS A 153 4.03 1.93 30.25
N VAL A 154 3.03 1.55 29.45
CA VAL A 154 3.00 1.77 28.01
C VAL A 154 2.25 3.06 27.73
N LYS A 155 2.93 4.02 27.12
CA LYS A 155 2.34 5.25 26.60
C LYS A 155 2.71 5.39 25.13
N VAL A 156 1.70 5.38 24.26
CA VAL A 156 1.88 5.50 22.82
C VAL A 156 0.86 6.49 22.28
N VAL A 157 1.31 7.39 21.42
CA VAL A 157 0.44 8.28 20.65
C VAL A 157 0.63 7.93 19.18
N LYS A 158 -0.46 7.57 18.51
CA LYS A 158 -0.53 7.44 17.07
C LYS A 158 -1.25 8.66 16.50
N ARG A 159 -0.71 9.27 15.45
CA ARG A 159 -1.31 10.44 14.79
C ARG A 159 -1.40 10.18 13.30
N LEU A 160 -2.60 10.32 12.76
CA LEU A 160 -2.86 10.41 11.32
C LEU A 160 -3.16 11.86 10.99
N GLU A 161 -2.31 12.49 10.18
CA GLU A 161 -2.52 13.86 9.71
C GLU A 161 -2.89 13.85 8.23
N PHE A 162 -4.03 14.44 7.88
CA PHE A 162 -4.42 14.58 6.49
C PHE A 162 -3.59 15.67 5.80
N LYS A 163 -2.97 15.33 4.67
CA LYS A 163 -2.14 16.23 3.86
C LYS A 163 -2.79 16.57 2.51
N GLY A 164 -4.12 16.46 2.43
CA GLY A 164 -4.91 16.79 1.24
C GLY A 164 -5.11 15.61 0.28
N SER A 165 -4.06 14.82 0.02
CA SER A 165 -4.14 13.63 -0.86
C SER A 165 -3.82 12.31 -0.15
N HIS A 166 -3.16 12.37 1.00
CA HIS A 166 -2.70 11.21 1.76
C HIS A 166 -2.77 11.51 3.25
N PHE A 167 -2.53 10.49 4.07
CA PHE A 167 -2.38 10.63 5.51
C PHE A 167 -0.94 10.37 5.91
N LEU A 168 -0.34 11.31 6.63
CA LEU A 168 0.94 11.10 7.29
C LEU A 168 0.69 10.40 8.62
N PHE A 169 1.23 9.19 8.79
CA PHE A 169 1.20 8.47 10.04
C PHE A 169 2.46 8.71 10.86
N SER A 170 2.30 9.00 12.15
CA SER A 170 3.40 9.20 13.08
C SER A 170 3.12 8.53 14.42
N VAL A 171 4.21 8.11 15.09
CA VAL A 171 4.16 7.41 16.37
C VAL A 171 5.09 8.09 17.37
N GLU A 172 4.59 8.37 18.56
CA GLU A 172 5.35 8.89 19.68
C GLU A 172 5.26 7.94 20.89
N GLY A 173 6.25 8.02 21.79
CA GLY A 173 6.28 7.23 23.02
C GLY A 173 7.08 5.92 22.95
N LEU A 174 7.66 5.60 21.78
CA LEU A 174 8.47 4.39 21.56
C LEU A 174 9.96 4.67 21.27
N LYS A 175 10.46 5.86 21.62
CA LYS A 175 11.72 6.46 21.12
C LYS A 175 13.02 5.64 21.32
N GLU A 176 13.01 4.57 22.10
CA GLU A 176 14.19 3.71 22.33
C GLU A 176 14.07 2.31 21.71
N LYS A 177 12.92 1.98 21.10
CA LYS A 177 12.68 0.66 20.52
C LYS A 177 12.63 0.77 19.01
N ARG A 178 13.37 -0.08 18.31
CA ARG A 178 13.05 -0.37 16.91
C ARG A 178 11.67 -1.00 16.87
N PHE A 179 10.81 -0.54 15.98
CA PHE A 179 9.48 -1.09 15.78
C PHE A 179 9.13 -1.08 14.31
N TYR A 180 8.20 -1.95 13.95
CA TYR A 180 7.64 -2.09 12.62
C TYR A 180 6.18 -1.64 12.67
N ILE A 181 5.73 -1.00 11.60
CA ILE A 181 4.33 -0.64 11.42
C ILE A 181 3.77 -1.52 10.31
N LEU A 182 2.60 -2.10 10.54
CA LEU A 182 1.84 -2.71 9.46
C LEU A 182 1.11 -1.61 8.69
N VAL A 183 1.42 -1.47 7.40
CA VAL A 183 0.82 -0.46 6.52
C VAL A 183 -0.43 -0.99 5.82
N GLY A 184 -0.47 -2.29 5.56
CA GLY A 184 -1.62 -2.99 5.01
C GLY A 184 -1.18 -4.15 4.14
N THR A 185 -2.13 -4.80 3.47
CA THR A 185 -1.87 -5.85 2.47
C THR A 185 -2.39 -5.45 1.10
N HIS A 186 -1.85 -6.09 0.06
CA HIS A 186 -2.30 -5.94 -1.32
C HIS A 186 -3.76 -6.42 -1.48
N PRO A 187 -4.71 -5.57 -1.96
CA PRO A 187 -6.03 -6.04 -2.37
C PRO A 187 -5.97 -7.14 -3.43
N PHE A 188 -6.54 -8.32 -3.16
CA PHE A 188 -6.60 -9.41 -4.14
C PHE A 188 -7.57 -9.17 -5.31
N GLU A 189 -8.25 -8.02 -5.32
CA GLU A 189 -9.22 -7.65 -6.34
C GLU A 189 -8.56 -6.91 -7.51
N LYS A 190 -9.19 -6.94 -8.69
CA LYS A 190 -8.70 -6.18 -9.86
C LYS A 190 -8.66 -4.69 -9.51
N SER A 191 -7.46 -4.18 -9.29
CA SER A 191 -7.25 -2.78 -8.94
C SER A 191 -7.51 -1.83 -10.11
N PHE A 192 -8.04 -0.66 -9.78
CA PHE A 192 -8.26 0.45 -10.69
C PHE A 192 -7.03 1.38 -10.78
N TYR A 193 -6.08 1.26 -9.85
CA TYR A 193 -4.94 2.17 -9.75
C TYR A 193 -3.82 1.83 -10.75
N THR A 194 -3.02 2.84 -11.11
CA THR A 194 -1.90 2.70 -12.06
C THR A 194 -0.69 1.98 -11.47
N HIS A 195 -0.59 1.94 -10.14
CA HIS A 195 0.38 1.15 -9.41
C HIS A 195 -0.25 0.68 -8.10
N GLU A 196 0.04 -0.56 -7.75
CA GLU A 196 -0.34 -1.18 -6.50
C GLU A 196 0.89 -1.91 -5.96
N GLY A 197 1.34 -1.48 -4.78
CA GLY A 197 2.55 -2.01 -4.18
C GLY A 197 3.23 -0.98 -3.28
N PRO A 198 4.27 -1.41 -2.57
CA PRO A 198 5.03 -0.53 -1.70
C PRO A 198 5.70 0.60 -2.49
N VAL A 199 5.63 1.81 -1.96
CA VAL A 199 6.30 3.00 -2.49
C VAL A 199 7.21 3.57 -1.43
N ILE A 200 8.49 3.71 -1.76
CA ILE A 200 9.48 4.30 -0.86
C ILE A 200 10.18 5.48 -1.55
N SER A 201 10.41 6.55 -0.78
CA SER A 201 11.23 7.68 -1.19
C SER A 201 12.58 7.57 -0.53
N VAL A 202 13.64 7.46 -1.33
CA VAL A 202 15.03 7.34 -0.87
C VAL A 202 15.85 8.45 -1.47
N LYS A 203 16.38 9.35 -0.64
CA LYS A 203 17.22 10.49 -1.08
C LYS A 203 16.55 11.35 -2.17
N GLY A 204 15.22 11.49 -2.10
CA GLY A 204 14.41 12.23 -3.08
C GLY A 204 13.96 11.46 -4.32
N ASP A 205 14.41 10.22 -4.52
CA ASP A 205 13.94 9.35 -5.61
C ASP A 205 12.78 8.45 -5.14
N ILE A 206 11.74 8.33 -5.96
CA ILE A 206 10.57 7.48 -5.67
C ILE A 206 10.78 6.10 -6.30
N LEU A 207 10.96 5.08 -5.46
CA LEU A 207 10.94 3.67 -5.85
C LEU A 207 9.53 3.11 -5.67
N ARG A 208 8.98 2.53 -6.74
CA ARG A 208 7.72 1.79 -6.74
C ARG A 208 8.06 0.32 -6.89
N ILE A 209 7.67 -0.48 -5.92
CA ILE A 209 8.00 -1.91 -5.89
C ILE A 209 6.81 -2.67 -6.45
N ASP A 210 7.03 -3.36 -7.58
CA ASP A 210 6.03 -4.24 -8.16
C ASP A 210 5.89 -5.50 -7.30
N THR A 211 4.69 -5.79 -6.84
CA THR A 211 4.40 -6.93 -5.97
C THR A 211 4.68 -8.27 -6.66
N ASP A 212 4.57 -8.35 -7.99
CA ASP A 212 4.89 -9.55 -8.76
C ASP A 212 6.40 -9.86 -8.78
N GLU A 213 7.24 -8.86 -8.55
CA GLU A 213 8.71 -9.02 -8.50
C GLU A 213 9.19 -9.48 -7.12
N VAL A 214 8.38 -9.30 -6.08
CA VAL A 214 8.71 -9.64 -4.69
C VAL A 214 8.60 -11.16 -4.47
N LYS A 215 9.73 -11.86 -4.62
CA LYS A 215 9.82 -13.33 -4.43
C LYS A 215 9.98 -13.77 -2.99
N GLY A 216 10.10 -12.83 -2.06
CA GLY A 216 10.37 -13.09 -0.66
C GLY A 216 10.60 -11.80 0.12
N ARG A 217 11.24 -11.90 1.28
CA ARG A 217 11.51 -10.72 2.11
C ARG A 217 12.57 -9.83 1.46
N GLU A 218 12.22 -8.57 1.24
CA GLU A 218 13.14 -7.51 0.88
C GLU A 218 13.29 -6.52 2.03
N SER A 219 14.48 -5.94 2.16
CA SER A 219 14.81 -4.96 3.19
C SER A 219 15.58 -3.81 2.56
N TYR A 220 15.14 -2.59 2.84
CA TYR A 220 15.74 -1.35 2.34
C TYR A 220 16.27 -0.56 3.54
N GLU A 221 17.58 -0.34 3.60
CA GLU A 221 18.23 0.37 4.70
C GLU A 221 18.97 1.60 4.17
N GLU A 222 18.27 2.73 4.09
CA GLU A 222 18.78 4.00 3.57
C GLU A 222 18.14 5.19 4.30
N HIS A 223 18.50 6.41 3.92
CA HIS A 223 17.73 7.60 4.31
C HIS A 223 16.38 7.60 3.57
N ILE A 224 15.36 7.03 4.23
CA ILE A 224 13.99 6.94 3.72
C ILE A 224 13.20 8.16 4.19
N ASP A 225 12.77 8.99 3.23
CA ASP A 225 11.96 10.19 3.50
C ASP A 225 10.48 9.82 3.71
N PHE A 226 10.00 8.78 3.03
CA PHE A 226 8.64 8.25 3.11
C PHE A 226 8.62 6.77 2.72
N ALA A 227 7.73 6.00 3.35
CA ALA A 227 7.39 4.64 2.96
C ALA A 227 5.88 4.43 3.17
N GLY A 228 5.22 3.79 2.21
CA GLY A 228 3.79 3.48 2.25
C GLY A 228 3.40 2.38 1.29
#